data_AF-A0A526YW55-F1
#
_entry.id   AF-A0A526YW55-F1
#
_cell.length_a   1.000
_cell.length_b   1.000
_cell.length_c   1.000
_cell.angle_alpha   90.00
_cell.angle_beta   90.00
_cell.angle_gamma   90.00
#
_symmetry.space_group_name_H-M   'P 1'
#
loop_
_entity.id
_entity.type
_entity.pdbx_description
1 polymer ?
#
loop_
_entity_poly.entity_id
_entity_poly.type
_entity_poly.pdbx_seq_one_letter_code
_entity_poly.pdbx_strand_id
1 'polypeptide(L)' 'SAISQLVAERGGVDLMPELGYHPTNKYLPPRAHTPRAASVPAPRLEPVQADGGFLGWVDRMLSH' A
#
# COMPACT_ATOMS: atom_id res chain seq x y z
N SER A 1 -21.10 1.87 -15.02
CA SER A 1 -19.63 1.97 -14.98
C SER A 1 -19.08 0.86 -14.10
N ALA A 2 -17.94 0.27 -14.46
CA ALA A 2 -17.28 -0.77 -13.66
C ALA A 2 -17.01 -0.32 -12.21
N ILE A 3 -16.65 0.95 -12.01
CA ILE A 3 -16.40 1.52 -10.67
C ILE A 3 -17.69 1.53 -9.85
N SER A 4 -18.82 1.96 -10.44
CA SER A 4 -20.11 2.04 -9.75
C SER A 4 -20.64 0.65 -9.36
N GLN A 5 -20.43 -0.36 -10.21
CA GLN A 5 -20.77 -1.75 -9.91
C GLN A 5 -19.91 -2.29 -8.77
N LEU A 6 -18.59 -2.11 -8.84
CA LEU A 6 -17.65 -2.53 -7.78
C LEU A 6 -17.98 -1.92 -6.42
N VAL A 7 -18.31 -0.62 -6.39
CA VAL A 7 -18.70 0.09 -5.16
C VAL A 7 -19.96 -0.51 -4.56
N ALA A 8 -20.99 -0.77 -5.38
CA ALA A 8 -22.23 -1.38 -4.91
C ALA A 8 -22.01 -2.83 -4.41
N GLU A 9 -21.30 -3.66 -5.18
CA GLU A 9 -21.02 -5.05 -4.85
C GLU A 9 -20.22 -5.23 -3.56
N ARG A 10 -19.27 -4.31 -3.30
CA ARG A 10 -18.43 -4.35 -2.10
C ARG A 10 -18.97 -3.54 -0.93
N GLY A 11 -20.12 -2.90 -1.05
CA GLY A 11 -20.71 -2.08 0.01
C GLY A 11 -19.87 -0.85 0.35
N GLY A 12 -19.39 -0.13 -0.67
CA GLY A 12 -18.63 1.10 -0.48
C GLY A 12 -19.45 2.21 0.17
N VAL A 13 -18.81 2.97 1.07
CA VAL A 13 -19.44 4.00 1.89
C VAL A 13 -18.83 5.38 1.63
N ASP A 14 -19.59 6.40 1.97
CA ASP A 14 -19.14 7.79 1.92
C ASP A 14 -18.17 8.04 3.08
N LEU A 15 -17.25 8.97 2.87
CA LEU A 15 -16.43 9.46 3.97
C LEU A 15 -17.29 10.33 4.88
N MET A 16 -17.36 9.96 6.17
CA MET A 16 -18.08 10.73 7.19
C MET A 16 -19.55 11.03 6.81
N PRO A 17 -20.41 10.01 6.59
CA PRO A 17 -21.78 10.20 6.14
C PRO A 17 -22.63 11.08 7.08
N GLU A 18 -22.26 11.17 8.36
CA GLU A 18 -22.90 12.01 9.38
C GLU A 18 -22.83 13.51 9.06
N LEU A 19 -21.89 13.95 8.23
CA LEU A 19 -21.75 15.35 7.83
C LEU A 19 -22.70 15.76 6.68
N GLY A 20 -23.43 14.81 6.09
CA GLY A 20 -24.41 15.08 5.02
C GLY A 20 -23.79 15.46 3.67
N TYR A 21 -22.47 15.30 3.51
CA TYR A 21 -21.78 15.55 2.25
C TYR A 21 -21.87 14.33 1.31
N HIS A 22 -21.85 14.59 0.00
CA HIS A 22 -21.89 13.54 -1.03
C HIS A 22 -20.58 13.52 -1.83
N PRO A 23 -19.47 13.05 -1.24
CA PRO A 23 -18.19 12.99 -1.92
C PRO A 23 -18.24 12.00 -3.09
N THR A 24 -17.49 12.30 -4.16
CA THR A 24 -17.31 11.41 -5.30
C THR A 24 -16.46 10.19 -4.95
N ASN A 25 -15.53 10.33 -4.01
CA ASN A 25 -14.72 9.24 -3.49
C ASN A 25 -15.51 8.37 -2.52
N LYS A 26 -15.54 7.06 -2.79
CA LYS A 26 -16.20 6.04 -1.97
C LYS A 26 -15.16 5.09 -1.40
N TYR A 27 -15.28 4.77 -0.13
CA TYR A 27 -14.36 3.89 0.57
C TYR A 27 -14.92 2.47 0.60
N LEU A 28 -14.14 1.51 0.13
CA LEU A 28 -14.52 0.11 0.16
C LEU A 28 -14.09 -0.53 1.48
N PRO A 29 -14.92 -1.41 2.07
CA PRO A 29 -14.52 -2.22 3.21
C PRO A 29 -13.22 -2.99 2.92
N PRO A 30 -12.41 -3.28 3.96
CA PRO A 30 -11.21 -4.10 3.82
C PRO A 30 -11.51 -5.37 3.02
N ARG A 31 -10.62 -5.69 2.07
CA ARG A 31 -10.80 -6.90 1.26
C ARG A 31 -10.72 -8.11 2.20
N ALA A 32 -11.66 -9.06 2.05
CA ALA A 32 -11.63 -10.30 2.81
C ALA A 32 -10.24 -10.94 2.71
N HIS A 33 -9.68 -11.31 3.86
CA HIS A 33 -8.43 -12.06 3.92
C HIS A 33 -8.65 -13.42 3.28
N THR A 34 -8.07 -13.64 2.11
CA THR A 34 -7.94 -15.00 1.58
C THR A 34 -6.81 -15.71 2.33
N PRO A 35 -6.98 -16.98 2.75
CA PRO A 35 -5.88 -17.81 3.27
C PRO A 35 -4.76 -17.98 2.24
N ARG A 36 -5.08 -17.74 0.96
CA ARG A 36 -4.12 -17.34 -0.05
C ARG A 36 -3.61 -15.94 0.28
N ALA A 37 -2.73 -15.83 1.28
CA ALA A 37 -1.55 -15.02 1.08
C ALA A 37 -1.00 -15.55 -0.24
N ALA A 38 -1.16 -14.81 -1.32
CA ALA A 38 -0.55 -15.21 -2.55
C ALA A 38 0.94 -15.25 -2.21
N SER A 39 1.50 -16.46 -2.08
CA SER A 39 2.88 -16.70 -2.43
C SER A 39 2.96 -16.43 -3.92
N VAL A 40 2.80 -15.15 -4.29
CA VAL A 40 3.26 -14.67 -5.58
C VAL A 40 4.72 -15.06 -5.53
N PRO A 41 5.21 -15.90 -6.45
CA PRO A 41 6.64 -16.15 -6.54
C PRO A 41 7.27 -14.82 -6.91
N ALA A 42 7.61 -14.04 -5.89
CA ALA A 42 8.38 -12.83 -6.00
C ALA A 42 9.85 -13.27 -5.95
N PRO A 43 10.70 -12.70 -6.81
CA PRO A 43 12.12 -12.93 -6.69
C PRO A 43 12.57 -12.53 -5.28
N ARG A 44 13.37 -13.39 -4.64
CA ARG A 44 14.03 -13.03 -3.39
C ARG A 44 14.86 -11.77 -3.67
N LEU A 45 14.61 -10.71 -2.91
CA LEU A 45 15.43 -9.52 -2.98
C LEU A 45 16.83 -9.88 -2.45
N GLU A 46 17.84 -9.63 -3.25
CA GLU A 46 19.21 -9.71 -2.78
C GLU A 46 19.48 -8.54 -1.82
N PRO A 47 20.19 -8.77 -0.71
CA PRO A 47 20.56 -7.69 0.19
C PRO A 47 21.45 -6.70 -0.56
N VAL A 48 20.99 -5.46 -0.69
CA VAL A 48 21.84 -4.37 -1.18
C VAL A 48 22.76 -3.96 -0.04
N GLN A 49 24.07 -4.06 -0.26
CA GLN A 49 25.03 -3.45 0.65
C GLN A 49 24.96 -1.93 0.43
N ALA A 50 24.98 -1.15 1.50
CA ALA A 50 25.10 0.31 1.43
C ALA A 50 26.56 0.73 1.07
N ASP A 51 27.27 -0.12 0.34
CA ASP A 51 28.66 0.05 -0.02
C ASP A 51 28.73 0.93 -1.26
N GLY A 52 29.14 2.18 -1.03
CA GLY A 52 29.23 3.19 -2.06
C GLY A 52 27.98 4.05 -2.15
N GLY A 53 28.11 5.28 -1.67
CA GLY A 53 27.05 6.29 -1.61
C GLY A 53 27.40 7.34 -0.55
N PHE A 54 26.52 8.32 -0.33
CA PHE A 54 26.73 9.34 0.71
C PHE A 54 26.94 8.71 2.10
N LEU A 55 26.13 7.71 2.47
CA LEU A 55 26.23 7.04 3.76
C LEU A 55 27.53 6.24 3.92
N GLY A 56 27.98 5.53 2.88
CA GLY A 56 29.27 4.83 2.91
C GLY A 56 30.47 5.78 2.94
N TRP A 57 30.33 7.01 2.40
CA TRP A 57 31.35 8.06 2.57
C TRP A 57 31.36 8.62 4.00
N VAL A 58 30.19 8.91 4.58
CA VAL A 58 30.06 9.36 5.99
C VAL A 58 30.66 8.33 6.95
N ASP A 59 30.34 7.05 6.76
CA ASP A 59 30.80 5.96 7.62
C ASP A 59 32.33 5.80 7.59
N ARG A 60 32.96 5.97 6.41
CA ARG A 60 34.42 6.01 6.26
C ARG A 60 35.06 7.20 6.97
N MET A 61 34.38 8.34 7.02
CA MET A 61 34.87 9.54 7.69
C MET A 61 34.81 9.40 9.22
N LEU A 62 33.80 8.69 9.75
CA LEU A 62 33.55 8.53 11.18
C LEU A 62 34.27 7.33 11.82
N SER A 63 34.80 6.42 11.01
CA SER A 63 35.50 5.21 11.48
C SER A 63 37.01 5.42 11.75
N HIS A 64 37.45 6.68 11.87
CA HIS A 64 38.84 7.09 12.12
C HIS A 64 39.09 7.54 13.55
#